data_AF-A0A8S9YGE4-F1
#
_entry.id   AF-A0A8S9YGE4-F1
#
_cell.length_a   1.000
_cell.length_b   1.000
_cell.length_c   1.000
_cell.angle_alpha   90.00
_cell.angle_beta   90.00
_cell.angle_gamma   90.00
#
_symmetry.space_group_name_H-M   'P 1'
#
loop_
_entity.id
_entity.type
_entity.pdbx_description
1 polymer ?
#
loop_
_entity_poly.entity_id
_entity_poly.type
_entity_poly.pdbx_seq_one_letter_code
_entity_poly.pdbx_strand_id
1 'polypeptide(L)'
;MEPSSSQVTYPVHMRALSSWAENTSALSSILVRAAHRHTRLLSRLGYAQLDFPPVYGVPEEEVTNNTELLRSDSAFVKLYL
;
A
#
# COMPACT_ATOMS: atom_id res chain seq x y z
N MET A 1 14.38 -4.75 -15.42
CA MET A 1 14.52 -5.24 -14.03
C MET A 1 13.12 -5.33 -13.45
N GLU A 2 12.78 -6.39 -12.74
CA GLU A 2 11.42 -6.56 -12.21
C GLU A 2 11.17 -5.63 -11.01
N PRO A 3 9.96 -5.09 -10.81
CA PRO A 3 9.67 -4.16 -9.72
C PRO A 3 10.05 -4.70 -8.33
N SER A 4 9.77 -5.99 -8.08
CA SER A 4 10.09 -6.65 -6.81
C SER A 4 11.60 -6.68 -6.52
N SER A 5 12.46 -6.74 -7.56
CA SER A 5 13.92 -6.73 -7.38
C SER A 5 14.41 -5.41 -6.79
N SER A 6 13.79 -4.29 -7.17
CA SER A 6 14.13 -2.97 -6.62
C SER A 6 13.50 -2.72 -5.26
N GLN A 7 12.37 -3.38 -4.94
CA GLN A 7 11.67 -3.20 -3.67
C GLN A 7 12.33 -3.99 -2.54
N VAL A 8 12.72 -5.25 -2.79
CA VAL A 8 13.22 -6.16 -1.76
C VAL A 8 14.58 -5.76 -1.17
N THR A 9 15.31 -4.87 -1.85
CA THR A 9 16.57 -4.33 -1.33
C THR A 9 16.37 -3.33 -0.19
N TYR A 10 15.17 -2.78 -0.03
CA TYR A 10 14.82 -1.88 1.06
C TYR A 10 14.28 -2.67 2.26
N PRO A 11 14.48 -2.17 3.49
CA PRO A 11 13.89 -2.79 4.67
C PRO A 11 12.36 -2.76 4.59
N VAL A 12 11.71 -3.63 5.38
CA VAL A 12 10.24 -3.68 5.47
C VAL A 12 9.70 -2.30 5.86
N HIS A 13 8.74 -1.82 5.08
CA HIS A 13 8.18 -0.47 5.17
C HIS A 13 6.69 -0.45 4.79
N MET A 14 5.99 0.65 5.02
CA MET A 14 4.54 0.77 4.76
C MET A 14 4.15 1.39 3.41
N ARG A 15 5.09 1.94 2.63
CA ARG A 15 4.78 2.78 1.46
C ARG A 15 3.80 2.17 0.45
N ALA A 16 3.84 0.86 0.25
CA ALA A 16 3.01 0.14 -0.71
C ALA A 16 1.61 -0.26 -0.19
N LEU A 17 1.36 -0.16 1.12
CA LEU A 17 0.19 -0.76 1.78
C LEU A 17 -1.15 -0.20 1.26
N SER A 18 -1.21 1.13 1.10
CA SER A 18 -2.41 1.85 0.65
C SER A 18 -2.21 2.59 -0.67
N SER A 19 -1.09 2.38 -1.37
CA SER A 19 -0.77 3.13 -2.60
C SER A 19 -1.78 2.91 -3.72
N TRP A 20 -2.43 1.74 -3.76
CA TRP A 20 -3.50 1.41 -4.70
C TRP A 20 -4.74 2.31 -4.55
N ALA A 21 -4.93 2.93 -3.37
CA ALA A 21 -6.06 3.81 -3.06
C ALA A 21 -5.71 5.31 -3.20
N GLU A 22 -4.44 5.64 -3.46
CA GLU A 22 -4.00 7.03 -3.66
C GLU A 22 -4.48 7.58 -5.01
N ASN A 23 -4.58 8.91 -5.13
CA ASN A 23 -5.00 9.57 -6.37
C ASN A 23 -4.00 9.37 -7.54
N THR A 24 -2.77 8.96 -7.23
CA THR A 24 -1.72 8.62 -8.19
C THR A 24 -1.79 7.17 -8.67
N SER A 25 -2.70 6.36 -8.11
CA SER A 25 -2.89 4.96 -8.51
C SER A 25 -3.29 4.86 -9.98
N ALA A 26 -2.75 3.87 -10.68
CA ALA A 26 -3.19 3.51 -12.03
C ALA A 26 -4.62 2.94 -12.05
N LEU A 27 -5.15 2.51 -10.89
CA LEU A 27 -6.50 1.98 -10.77
C LEU A 27 -7.51 3.11 -10.59
N SER A 28 -8.58 3.06 -11.38
CA SER A 28 -9.71 3.98 -11.22
C SER A 28 -10.32 3.87 -9.82
N SER A 29 -10.51 5.02 -9.16
CA SER A 29 -11.16 5.07 -7.84
C SER A 29 -12.55 4.43 -7.83
N ILE A 30 -13.28 4.49 -8.95
CA ILE A 30 -14.58 3.83 -9.11
C ILE A 30 -14.42 2.32 -9.07
N LEU A 31 -13.48 1.78 -9.87
CA LEU A 31 -13.19 0.34 -9.92
C LEU A 31 -12.79 -0.17 -8.55
N VAL A 32 -11.88 0.52 -7.89
CA VAL A 32 -11.33 0.12 -6.60
C VAL A 32 -12.41 0.12 -5.52
N ARG A 33 -13.26 1.16 -5.46
CA ARG A 33 -14.39 1.21 -4.51
C ARG A 33 -15.45 0.15 -4.80
N ALA A 34 -15.67 -0.19 -6.08
CA ALA A 34 -16.58 -1.26 -6.46
C ALA A 34 -16.01 -2.63 -6.04
N ALA A 35 -14.73 -2.88 -6.30
CA ALA A 35 -14.04 -4.11 -5.89
C ALA A 35 -14.08 -4.29 -4.37
N HIS A 36 -13.74 -3.25 -3.60
CA HIS A 36 -13.82 -3.27 -2.15
C HIS A 36 -15.22 -3.63 -1.66
N ARG A 37 -16.28 -3.00 -2.18
CA ARG A 37 -17.65 -3.22 -1.68
C ARG A 37 -18.30 -4.52 -2.16
N HIS A 38 -17.95 -5.00 -3.35
CA HIS A 38 -18.73 -6.07 -4.02
C HIS A 38 -17.98 -7.40 -4.14
N THR A 39 -16.68 -7.44 -3.83
CA THR A 39 -15.91 -8.69 -3.94
C THR A 39 -16.09 -9.55 -2.70
N ARG A 40 -16.83 -10.65 -2.85
CA ARG A 40 -17.06 -11.64 -1.78
C ARG A 40 -15.76 -12.19 -1.18
N LEU A 41 -14.72 -12.37 -2.01
CA LEU A 41 -13.43 -12.87 -1.55
C LEU A 41 -12.74 -11.88 -0.59
N LEU A 42 -12.67 -10.59 -0.94
CA LEU A 42 -12.09 -9.56 -0.08
C LEU A 42 -12.84 -9.45 1.25
N SER A 43 -14.17 -9.61 1.24
CA SER A 43 -14.97 -9.64 2.46
C SER A 43 -14.65 -10.86 3.33
N ARG A 44 -14.57 -12.07 2.74
CA ARG A 44 -14.22 -13.30 3.48
C ARG A 44 -12.83 -13.27 4.09
N LEU A 45 -11.89 -12.57 3.45
CA LEU A 45 -10.52 -12.40 3.94
C LEU A 45 -10.37 -11.22 4.91
N GLY A 46 -11.45 -10.49 5.21
CA GLY A 46 -11.44 -9.37 6.16
C GLY A 46 -10.91 -8.04 5.59
N TYR A 47 -10.63 -7.97 4.28
CA TYR A 47 -10.16 -6.75 3.62
C TYR A 47 -11.29 -5.78 3.26
N ALA A 48 -12.48 -6.29 2.91
CA ALA A 48 -13.63 -5.44 2.57
C ALA A 48 -14.48 -5.14 3.81
N GLN A 49 -14.09 -4.10 4.57
CA GLN A 49 -14.82 -3.56 5.74
C GLN A 49 -15.47 -2.19 5.43
N LEU A 50 -16.05 -1.52 6.43
CA LEU A 50 -16.72 -0.22 6.27
C LEU A 50 -15.78 0.89 5.79
N ASP A 51 -14.54 0.90 6.28
CA ASP A 51 -13.55 1.92 5.93
C ASP A 51 -12.87 1.64 4.58
N PHE A 52 -12.53 2.71 3.86
CA PHE A 52 -11.87 2.67 2.56
C PHE A 52 -10.78 3.75 2.45
N PRO A 53 -9.50 3.39 2.21
CA PRO A 53 -8.98 2.02 2.26
C PRO A 53 -9.17 1.38 3.66
N PRO A 54 -9.04 0.05 3.78
CA PRO A 54 -9.17 -0.61 5.08
C PRO A 54 -8.08 -0.13 6.05
N VAL A 55 -8.41 -0.10 7.34
CA VAL A 55 -7.40 0.07 8.39
C VAL A 55 -6.76 -1.29 8.66
N TYR A 56 -5.52 -1.48 8.20
CA TYR A 56 -4.81 -2.76 8.31
C TYR A 56 -4.23 -3.04 9.71
N GLY A 57 -4.22 -2.04 10.59
CA GLY A 57 -3.69 -2.12 11.95
C GLY A 57 -2.63 -1.06 12.23
N VAL A 58 -1.91 -1.25 13.34
CA VAL A 58 -0.81 -0.38 13.77
C VAL A 58 0.51 -1.06 13.41
N PRO A 59 1.43 -0.39 12.69
CA PRO A 59 2.73 -0.95 12.37
C PRO A 59 3.61 -1.09 13.61
N GLU A 60 4.56 -2.02 13.54
CA GLU A 60 5.64 -2.11 14.52
C GLU A 60 6.55 -0.86 14.46
N GLU A 61 7.20 -0.53 15.58
CA GLU A 61 8.05 0.65 15.69
C GLU A 61 9.20 0.63 14.67
N GLU A 62 9.82 -0.54 14.46
CA GLU A 62 10.88 -0.72 13.46
C GLU A 62 10.39 -0.38 12.04
N VAL A 63 9.22 -0.88 11.65
CA VAL A 63 8.63 -0.63 10.32
C VAL A 63 8.29 0.85 10.15
N THR A 64 7.85 1.51 11.22
CA THR A 64 7.59 2.95 11.24
C THR A 64 8.88 3.74 11.02
N ASN A 65 9.94 3.42 11.78
CA ASN A 65 11.25 4.06 11.65
C ASN A 65 11.85 3.87 10.26
N ASN A 66 11.79 2.65 9.71
CA ASN A 66 12.23 2.35 8.34
C ASN A 66 11.48 3.19 7.32
N THR A 67 10.15 3.28 7.45
CA THR A 67 9.31 4.06 6.54
C THR A 67 9.69 5.54 6.56
N GLU A 68 9.90 6.12 7.75
CA GLU A 68 10.28 7.53 7.89
C GLU A 68 11.68 7.83 7.33
N LEU A 69 12.66 6.97 7.59
CA LEU A 69 14.02 7.12 7.03
C LEU A 69 14.00 7.16 5.50
N LEU A 70 13.20 6.26 4.89
CA LEU A 70 13.09 6.14 3.44
C LEU A 70 12.38 7.33 2.77
N ARG A 71 11.68 8.21 3.51
CA ARG A 71 11.02 9.40 2.93
C ARG A 71 12.00 10.38 2.29
N SER A 72 13.23 10.42 2.80
CA SER A 72 14.30 11.27 2.27
C SER A 72 15.11 10.62 1.14
N ASP A 73 14.94 9.32 0.91
CA ASP A 73 15.64 8.60 -0.15
C ASP A 73 14.95 8.83 -1.50
N SER A 74 15.60 9.63 -2.35
CA SER A 74 15.08 9.97 -3.67
C SER A 74 14.96 8.77 -4.62
N ALA A 75 15.80 7.75 -4.47
CA ALA A 75 15.74 6.54 -5.28
C ALA A 75 14.56 5.67 -4.86
N PHE A 76 14.34 5.55 -3.54
CA PHE A 76 13.17 4.89 -2.99
C PHE A 76 11.86 5.56 -3.40
N VAL A 77 11.76 6.89 -3.25
CA VAL A 77 10.54 7.64 -3.56
C VAL A 77 10.11 7.43 -5.02
N LYS A 78 11.07 7.40 -5.95
CA LYS A 78 10.81 7.15 -7.38
C LYS A 78 10.21 5.77 -7.69
N LEU A 79 10.29 4.79 -6.78
CA LEU A 79 9.64 3.49 -6.98
C LEU A 79 8.10 3.56 -6.84
N TYR A 80 7.58 4.65 -6.29
CA TYR A 80 6.17 4.83 -5.95
C TYR A 80 5.57 6.13 -6.53
N LEU A 81 6.24 6.71 -7.52
CA LEU A 81 5.78 7.82 -8.36
C LEU A 81 5.40 7.29 -9.74
#